data_AF-A0A6I6SRP5-F1
#
_entry.id   AF-A0A6I6SRP5-F1
#
_cell.length_a   1.000
_cell.length_b   1.000
_cell.length_c   1.000
_cell.angle_alpha   90.00
_cell.angle_beta   90.00
_cell.angle_gamma   90.00
#
_symmetry.space_group_name_H-M   'P 1'
#
loop_
_entity.id
_entity.type
_entity.pdbx_description
1 polymer ?
#
loop_
_entity_poly.entity_id
_entity_poly.type
_entity_poly.pdbx_seq_one_letter_code
_entity_poly.pdbx_strand_id
1 'polypeptide(L)'
;MKKTLAALALTLAAPAIALASEGADRLTRMLEPLQTYEASFEQLILDGSGERLQQANGHMWLSRPGKFRWEVDAPYQQEVISDGSEVYLYDPDLEQVTVQALDQRVTHTPALLLSGSARELTESYEVSRQQQGGSETFRLVPKARDTLFEELQMTFNNERLAALQMIDSTGQETVIEFRDIRTNHTIDESRFAFQIPDGADVIRDTH
;
A
#
# COMPACT_ATOMS: atom_id res chain seq x y z
N MET A 1 39.46 -58.26 12.21
CA MET A 1 39.94 -56.89 12.51
C MET A 1 38.96 -55.90 11.89
N LYS A 2 38.40 -55.03 12.73
CA LYS A 2 37.33 -54.06 12.43
C LYS A 2 37.83 -52.97 11.48
N LYS A 3 37.06 -52.59 10.45
CA LYS A 3 37.06 -51.23 9.87
C LYS A 3 35.65 -50.87 9.40
N THR A 4 34.92 -50.23 10.30
CA THR A 4 33.68 -49.49 10.05
C THR A 4 33.99 -48.25 9.22
N LEU A 5 33.42 -48.10 8.02
CA LEU A 5 33.36 -46.82 7.33
C LEU A 5 32.11 -46.07 7.79
N ALA A 6 32.31 -44.97 8.52
CA ALA A 6 31.28 -44.00 8.80
C ALA A 6 31.14 -43.06 7.58
N ALA A 7 29.99 -43.09 6.92
CA ALA A 7 29.64 -42.12 5.90
C ALA A 7 29.14 -40.85 6.59
N LEU A 8 29.93 -39.78 6.49
CA LEU A 8 29.59 -38.45 6.99
C LEU A 8 28.61 -37.80 6.01
N ALA A 9 27.32 -37.76 6.36
CA ALA A 9 26.34 -36.99 5.63
C ALA A 9 26.53 -35.50 5.94
N LEU A 10 27.09 -34.76 4.99
CA LEU A 10 27.21 -33.30 5.06
C LEU A 10 25.88 -32.70 4.58
N THR A 11 24.97 -32.41 5.50
CA THR A 11 23.75 -31.64 5.21
C THR A 11 24.14 -30.18 4.96
N LEU A 12 24.17 -29.77 3.70
CA LEU A 12 24.25 -28.37 3.29
C LEU A 12 22.96 -27.67 3.73
N ALA A 13 23.01 -26.95 4.86
CA ALA A 13 21.99 -25.96 5.18
C ALA A 13 22.22 -24.74 4.27
N ALA A 14 21.38 -24.58 3.25
CA ALA A 14 21.38 -23.38 2.43
C ALA A 14 20.94 -22.16 3.27
N PRO A 15 21.54 -20.97 3.07
CA PRO A 15 21.20 -19.80 3.84
C PRO A 15 19.85 -19.24 3.36
N ALA A 16 18.83 -19.29 4.22
CA ALA A 16 17.51 -18.69 3.97
C ALA A 16 17.53 -17.14 3.95
N ILE A 17 18.68 -16.52 4.14
CA ILE A 17 18.85 -15.06 4.25
C ILE A 17 18.94 -14.37 2.88
N ALA A 18 19.28 -15.10 1.80
CA ALA A 18 19.50 -14.50 0.48
C ALA A 18 18.19 -14.11 -0.26
N LEU A 19 17.05 -14.69 0.11
CA LEU A 19 15.78 -14.49 -0.60
C LEU A 19 15.04 -13.20 -0.19
N ALA A 20 15.21 -12.75 1.06
CA ALA A 20 14.56 -11.56 1.58
C ALA A 20 15.16 -10.26 1.00
N SER A 21 16.48 -10.22 0.77
CA SER A 21 17.13 -9.07 0.13
C SER A 21 16.76 -8.96 -1.35
N GLU A 22 16.59 -10.07 -2.06
CA GLU A 22 16.21 -10.07 -3.48
C GLU A 22 14.81 -9.48 -3.71
N GLY A 23 13.85 -9.85 -2.86
CA GLY A 23 12.48 -9.33 -2.92
C GLY A 23 12.41 -7.83 -2.69
N ALA A 24 13.07 -7.34 -1.64
CA ALA A 24 13.15 -5.92 -1.30
C ALA A 24 13.82 -5.10 -2.43
N ASP A 25 14.94 -5.58 -2.97
CA ASP A 25 15.65 -4.90 -4.05
C ASP A 25 14.82 -4.84 -5.35
N ARG A 26 14.10 -5.94 -5.67
CA ARG A 26 13.21 -5.97 -6.84
C ARG A 26 12.04 -5.01 -6.66
N LEU A 27 11.36 -5.02 -5.51
CA LEU A 27 10.25 -4.12 -5.23
C LEU A 27 10.69 -2.65 -5.31
N THR A 28 11.85 -2.33 -4.73
CA THR A 28 12.43 -0.99 -4.80
C THR A 28 12.64 -0.56 -6.25
N ARG A 29 13.22 -1.41 -7.10
CA ARG A 29 13.39 -1.12 -8.54
C ARG A 29 12.08 -0.92 -9.31
N MET A 30 10.98 -1.52 -8.85
CA MET A 30 9.67 -1.36 -9.48
C MET A 30 8.97 -0.06 -9.05
N LEU A 31 9.18 0.38 -7.81
CA LEU A 31 8.54 1.56 -7.24
C LEU A 31 9.35 2.86 -7.41
N GLU A 32 10.69 2.80 -7.40
CA GLU A 32 11.56 3.98 -7.46
C GLU A 32 11.39 4.82 -8.76
N PRO A 33 11.22 4.21 -9.96
CA PRO A 33 10.95 4.97 -11.17
C PRO A 33 9.54 5.55 -11.24
N LEU A 34 8.63 5.18 -10.33
CA LEU A 34 7.24 5.62 -10.33
C LEU A 34 7.12 7.01 -9.70
N GLN A 35 7.18 8.05 -10.53
CA GLN A 35 7.04 9.44 -10.11
C GLN A 35 5.58 9.88 -10.04
N THR A 36 4.76 9.44 -11.00
CA THR A 36 3.31 9.69 -10.99
C THR A 36 2.52 8.42 -11.29
N TYR A 37 1.34 8.31 -10.68
CA TYR A 37 0.42 7.19 -10.88
C TYR A 37 -1.02 7.70 -10.85
N GLU A 38 -1.79 7.38 -11.88
CA GLU A 38 -3.22 7.64 -11.97
C GLU A 38 -3.93 6.35 -12.35
N ALA A 39 -5.03 6.04 -11.67
CA ALA A 39 -5.86 4.88 -11.98
C ALA A 39 -7.28 5.08 -11.45
N SER A 40 -8.23 4.40 -12.06
CA SER A 40 -9.49 4.07 -11.38
C SER A 40 -9.26 2.84 -10.50
N PHE A 41 -10.02 2.70 -9.42
CA PHE A 41 -9.93 1.54 -8.53
C PHE A 41 -11.29 0.95 -8.21
N GLU A 42 -11.26 -0.32 -7.82
CA GLU A 42 -12.32 -0.99 -7.08
C GLU A 42 -11.75 -1.50 -5.76
N GLN A 43 -12.42 -1.20 -4.67
CA GLN A 43 -12.05 -1.57 -3.32
C GLN A 43 -13.11 -2.48 -2.71
N LEU A 44 -12.64 -3.51 -2.01
CA LEU A 44 -13.44 -4.44 -1.24
C LEU A 44 -12.87 -4.53 0.18
N ILE A 45 -13.71 -4.35 1.20
CA ILE A 45 -13.35 -4.56 2.60
C ILE A 45 -14.11 -5.79 3.10
N LEU A 46 -13.38 -6.73 3.68
CA LEU A 46 -13.86 -7.98 4.25
C LEU A 46 -13.54 -8.02 5.74
N ASP A 47 -14.42 -8.56 6.56
CA ASP A 47 -14.11 -8.85 7.96
C ASP A 47 -13.22 -10.09 8.12
N GLY A 48 -12.79 -10.40 9.35
CA GLY A 48 -11.95 -11.56 9.63
C GLY A 48 -12.61 -12.93 9.37
N SER A 49 -13.90 -12.98 9.04
CA SER A 49 -14.60 -14.18 8.58
C SER A 49 -14.65 -14.30 7.05
N GLY A 50 -14.23 -13.25 6.34
CA GLY A 50 -14.32 -13.11 4.88
C GLY A 50 -15.66 -12.57 4.39
N GLU A 51 -16.52 -12.07 5.28
CA GLU A 51 -17.77 -11.44 4.89
C GLU A 51 -17.51 -10.01 4.38
N ARG A 52 -18.15 -9.64 3.27
CA ARG A 52 -18.00 -8.30 2.70
C ARG A 52 -18.69 -7.26 3.57
N LEU A 53 -17.89 -6.35 4.12
CA LEU A 53 -18.35 -5.18 4.86
C LEU A 53 -18.67 -4.00 3.94
N GLN A 54 -17.80 -3.75 2.95
CA GLN A 54 -17.92 -2.58 2.09
C GLN A 54 -17.35 -2.85 0.69
N GLN A 55 -17.90 -2.18 -0.31
CA GLN A 55 -17.35 -2.10 -1.66
C GLN A 55 -17.42 -0.65 -2.15
N ALA A 56 -16.38 -0.18 -2.80
CA ALA A 56 -16.26 1.19 -3.29
C ALA A 56 -15.55 1.21 -4.65
N ASN A 57 -15.87 2.20 -5.47
CA ASN A 57 -15.14 2.51 -6.69
C ASN A 57 -14.67 3.95 -6.61
N GLY A 58 -13.65 4.28 -7.38
CA GLY A 58 -13.17 5.65 -7.40
C GLY A 58 -11.93 5.84 -8.23
N HIS A 59 -11.24 6.95 -7.95
CA HIS A 59 -10.06 7.38 -8.68
C HIS A 59 -8.93 7.76 -7.73
N MET A 60 -7.71 7.47 -8.16
CA MET A 60 -6.52 7.87 -7.44
C MET A 60 -5.55 8.63 -8.32
N TRP A 61 -4.85 9.56 -7.69
CA TRP A 61 -3.72 10.28 -8.25
C TRP A 61 -2.59 10.29 -7.23
N LEU A 62 -1.38 10.16 -7.72
CA LEU A 62 -0.19 10.14 -6.91
C LEU A 62 0.92 10.87 -7.66
N SER A 63 1.61 11.74 -6.94
CA SER A 63 2.82 12.40 -7.42
C SER A 63 3.84 12.41 -6.30
N ARG A 64 4.98 11.75 -6.53
CA ARG A 64 6.05 11.72 -5.55
C ARG A 64 6.83 13.04 -5.55
N PRO A 65 7.34 13.48 -4.39
CA PRO A 65 7.11 12.89 -3.06
C PRO A 65 5.79 13.35 -2.43
N GLY A 66 5.10 12.43 -1.74
CA GLY A 66 4.07 12.74 -0.73
C GLY A 66 2.71 13.24 -1.23
N LYS A 67 2.56 13.68 -2.49
CA LYS A 67 1.27 14.14 -3.01
C LYS A 67 0.40 12.95 -3.40
N PHE A 68 -0.84 12.95 -2.92
CA PHE A 68 -1.78 11.86 -3.12
C PHE A 68 -3.21 12.38 -3.12
N ARG A 69 -4.08 11.77 -3.92
CA ARG A 69 -5.51 11.99 -3.88
C ARG A 69 -6.23 10.68 -4.15
N TRP A 70 -7.24 10.40 -3.35
CA TRP A 70 -8.11 9.24 -3.44
C TRP A 70 -9.54 9.73 -3.30
N GLU A 71 -10.33 9.55 -4.35
CA GLU A 71 -11.73 9.95 -4.39
C GLU A 71 -12.57 8.69 -4.53
N VAL A 72 -13.50 8.48 -3.60
CA VAL A 72 -14.52 7.44 -3.67
C VAL A 72 -15.77 8.03 -4.33
N ASP A 73 -16.31 7.30 -5.31
CA ASP A 73 -17.53 7.66 -6.02
C ASP A 73 -18.77 7.50 -5.14
N ALA A 74 -19.90 8.10 -5.57
CA ALA A 74 -21.20 7.94 -4.92
C ALA A 74 -21.62 6.45 -4.77
N PRO A 75 -22.42 6.07 -3.76
CA PRO A 75 -23.22 6.95 -2.88
C PRO A 75 -22.53 7.40 -1.60
N TYR A 76 -21.37 6.85 -1.23
CA TYR A 76 -20.64 7.21 -0.01
C TYR A 76 -19.34 7.91 -0.39
N GLN A 77 -19.47 9.16 -0.83
CA GLN A 77 -18.34 9.92 -1.34
C GLN A 77 -17.37 10.20 -0.21
N GLN A 78 -16.08 9.99 -0.45
CA GLN A 78 -15.02 10.33 0.48
C GLN A 78 -13.78 10.74 -0.29
N GLU A 79 -13.08 11.76 0.19
CA GLU A 79 -11.84 12.21 -0.41
C GLU A 79 -10.71 12.13 0.61
N VAL A 80 -9.59 11.51 0.23
CA VAL A 80 -8.33 11.58 0.98
C VAL A 80 -7.34 12.34 0.12
N ILE A 81 -6.86 13.49 0.61
CA ILE A 81 -5.92 14.35 -0.09
C ILE A 81 -4.69 14.54 0.78
N SER A 82 -3.51 14.37 0.18
CA SER A 82 -2.22 14.75 0.76
C SER A 82 -1.53 15.73 -0.18
N ASP A 83 -1.11 16.87 0.36
CA ASP A 83 -0.28 17.85 -0.36
C ASP A 83 1.23 17.58 -0.21
N GLY A 84 1.59 16.52 0.52
CA GLY A 84 2.95 16.16 0.90
C GLY A 84 3.35 16.60 2.31
N SER A 85 2.48 17.35 3.01
CA SER A 85 2.70 17.80 4.39
C SER A 85 1.59 17.33 5.35
N GLU A 86 0.32 17.55 5.00
CA GLU A 86 -0.84 17.14 5.78
C GLU A 86 -1.74 16.20 4.98
N VAL A 87 -2.46 15.31 5.67
CA VAL A 87 -3.50 14.46 5.06
C VAL A 87 -4.87 14.95 5.52
N TYR A 88 -5.71 15.28 4.54
CA TYR A 88 -7.09 15.68 4.70
C TYR A 88 -8.00 14.51 4.31
N LEU A 89 -8.92 14.14 5.21
CA LEU A 89 -10.05 13.28 4.91
C LEU A 89 -11.30 14.14 4.90
N TYR A 90 -11.98 14.21 3.76
CA TYR A 90 -13.23 14.93 3.62
C TYR A 90 -14.38 13.97 3.39
N ASP A 91 -15.40 14.09 4.24
CA ASP A 91 -16.68 13.42 4.10
C ASP A 91 -17.75 14.48 3.80
N PRO A 92 -18.21 14.61 2.54
CA PRO A 92 -19.19 15.60 2.14
C PRO A 92 -20.58 15.35 2.73
N ASP A 93 -20.95 14.11 3.03
CA ASP A 93 -22.26 13.80 3.61
C ASP A 93 -22.36 14.27 5.07
N LEU A 94 -21.22 14.28 5.76
CA LEU A 94 -21.09 14.79 7.12
C LEU A 94 -20.66 16.27 7.19
N GLU A 95 -20.35 16.88 6.04
CA GLU A 95 -19.70 18.20 5.96
C GLU A 95 -18.48 18.28 6.90
N GLN A 96 -17.65 17.23 6.93
CA GLN A 96 -16.57 17.11 7.91
C GLN A 96 -15.21 16.92 7.24
N VAL A 97 -14.20 17.65 7.73
CA VAL A 97 -12.80 17.47 7.37
C VAL A 97 -12.01 17.01 8.59
N THR A 98 -11.34 15.87 8.47
CA THR A 98 -10.35 15.40 9.45
C THR A 98 -8.94 15.64 8.91
N VAL A 99 -8.11 16.33 9.70
CA VAL A 99 -6.69 16.54 9.41
C VAL A 99 -5.87 15.64 10.32
N GLN A 100 -5.10 14.73 9.72
CA GLN A 100 -4.30 13.73 10.43
C GLN A 100 -2.93 13.52 9.79
N ALA A 101 -2.02 12.89 10.53
CA ALA A 101 -0.73 12.47 10.01
C ALA A 101 -0.87 11.28 9.04
N LEU A 102 0.09 11.16 8.11
CA LEU A 102 0.04 10.15 7.05
C LEU A 102 0.03 8.71 7.59
N ASP A 103 0.81 8.46 8.64
CA ASP A 103 0.98 7.14 9.24
C ASP A 103 -0.35 6.55 9.75
N GLN A 104 -1.20 7.36 10.39
CA GLN A 104 -2.47 6.91 10.97
C GLN A 104 -3.50 6.44 9.93
N ARG A 105 -3.45 6.95 8.70
CA ARG A 105 -4.44 6.64 7.66
C ARG A 105 -4.12 5.39 6.84
N VAL A 106 -2.88 4.90 6.89
CA VAL A 106 -2.40 3.79 6.04
C VAL A 106 -3.30 2.55 6.10
N THR A 107 -3.90 2.24 7.26
CA THR A 107 -4.81 1.09 7.46
C THR A 107 -6.02 1.10 6.53
N HIS A 108 -6.60 2.27 6.30
CA HIS A 108 -7.83 2.42 5.53
C HIS A 108 -7.57 2.83 4.07
N THR A 109 -6.34 3.25 3.76
CA THR A 109 -5.94 3.62 2.40
C THR A 109 -4.50 3.14 2.15
N PRO A 110 -4.29 1.82 1.92
CA PRO A 110 -2.98 1.23 1.69
C PRO A 110 -2.16 1.93 0.60
N ALA A 111 -2.84 2.47 -0.42
CA ALA A 111 -2.23 3.18 -1.53
C ALA A 111 -1.43 4.43 -1.10
N LEU A 112 -1.67 4.99 0.09
CA LEU A 112 -0.88 6.09 0.64
C LEU A 112 0.60 5.73 0.81
N LEU A 113 0.92 4.46 1.10
CA LEU A 113 2.31 3.99 1.20
C LEU A 113 3.08 4.14 -0.11
N LEU A 114 2.38 4.21 -1.24
CA LEU A 114 2.99 4.44 -2.54
C LEU A 114 3.48 5.88 -2.71
N SER A 115 3.06 6.83 -1.87
CA SER A 115 3.47 8.24 -1.97
C SER A 115 4.80 8.54 -1.25
N GLY A 116 5.18 7.69 -0.29
CA GLY A 116 6.42 7.77 0.48
C GLY A 116 7.62 7.11 -0.22
N SER A 117 8.79 7.08 0.40
CA SER A 117 10.02 6.51 -0.21
C SER A 117 9.92 4.99 -0.40
N ALA A 118 10.21 4.52 -1.61
CA ALA A 118 10.25 3.08 -1.92
C ALA A 118 11.32 2.36 -1.09
N ARG A 119 12.43 3.03 -0.82
CA ARG A 119 13.53 2.48 -0.03
C ARG A 119 13.21 2.42 1.45
N GLU A 120 12.62 3.47 2.02
CA GLU A 120 12.19 3.46 3.42
C GLU A 120 11.12 2.39 3.65
N LEU A 121 10.23 2.20 2.67
CA LEU A 121 9.29 1.09 2.66
C LEU A 121 10.03 -0.25 2.70
N THR A 122 10.90 -0.58 1.75
CA THR A 122 11.55 -1.91 1.74
C THR A 122 12.51 -2.15 2.90
N GLU A 123 13.03 -1.09 3.53
CA GLU A 123 13.84 -1.18 4.75
C GLU A 123 13.00 -1.46 6.01
N SER A 124 11.75 -0.99 6.06
CA SER A 124 10.86 -1.13 7.23
C SER A 124 10.14 -2.49 7.29
N TYR A 125 10.12 -3.24 6.19
CA TYR A 125 9.36 -4.49 6.06
C TYR A 125 10.26 -5.66 5.63
N GLU A 126 9.91 -6.88 6.04
CA GLU A 126 10.40 -8.11 5.42
C GLU A 126 9.63 -8.33 4.12
N VAL A 127 10.35 -8.42 3.00
CA VAL A 127 9.75 -8.52 1.66
C VAL A 127 10.01 -9.90 1.09
N SER A 128 8.95 -10.65 0.82
CA SER A 128 9.02 -11.87 0.02
C SER A 128 8.40 -11.66 -1.36
N ARG A 129 8.88 -12.41 -2.35
CA ARG A 129 8.48 -12.29 -3.75
C ARG A 129 7.99 -13.63 -4.26
N GLN A 130 6.88 -13.61 -4.99
CA GLN A 130 6.38 -14.73 -5.75
C GLN A 130 6.13 -14.28 -7.19
N GLN A 131 6.50 -15.12 -8.16
CA GLN A 131 6.32 -14.83 -9.58
C GLN A 131 5.55 -15.99 -10.24
N GLN A 132 4.48 -15.64 -10.95
CA GLN A 132 3.69 -16.59 -11.72
C GLN A 132 3.40 -15.99 -13.11
N GLY A 133 4.09 -16.51 -14.13
CA GLY A 133 4.00 -15.96 -15.49
C GLY A 133 4.47 -14.50 -15.54
N GLY A 134 3.63 -13.62 -16.08
CA GLY A 134 3.87 -12.17 -16.16
C GLY A 134 3.43 -11.38 -14.92
N SER A 135 2.96 -12.07 -13.87
CA SER A 135 2.55 -11.46 -12.60
C SER A 135 3.60 -11.68 -11.52
N GLU A 136 3.86 -10.64 -10.73
CA GLU A 136 4.75 -10.65 -9.58
C GLU A 136 4.03 -10.10 -8.35
N THR A 137 3.99 -10.87 -7.27
CA THR A 137 3.40 -10.45 -6.00
C THR A 137 4.50 -10.32 -4.95
N PHE A 138 4.52 -9.17 -4.29
CA PHE A 138 5.40 -8.88 -3.15
C PHE A 138 4.58 -8.86 -1.89
N ARG A 139 4.99 -9.64 -0.89
CA ARG A 139 4.37 -9.65 0.44
C ARG A 139 5.31 -8.94 1.41
N LEU A 140 4.80 -7.90 2.05
CA LEU A 140 5.48 -7.05 3.01
C LEU A 140 4.92 -7.34 4.41
N VAL A 141 5.79 -7.78 5.31
CA VAL A 141 5.46 -7.94 6.74
C VAL A 141 6.28 -6.95 7.55
N PRO A 142 5.66 -6.13 8.40
CA PRO A 142 6.42 -5.18 9.19
C PRO A 142 7.44 -5.86 10.11
N LYS A 143 8.64 -5.26 10.22
CA LYS A 143 9.68 -5.75 11.14
C LYS A 143 9.41 -5.35 12.59
N ALA A 144 8.67 -4.25 12.78
CA ALA A 144 8.23 -3.80 14.10
C ALA A 144 7.03 -4.62 14.58
N ARG A 145 6.80 -4.64 15.90
CA ARG A 145 5.66 -5.36 16.52
C ARG A 145 4.42 -4.49 16.73
N ASP A 146 4.59 -3.18 16.74
CA ASP A 146 3.52 -2.22 16.93
C ASP A 146 3.22 -1.58 15.57
N THR A 147 2.40 -2.27 14.79
CA THR A 147 2.09 -1.87 13.42
C THR A 147 0.60 -1.85 13.20
N LEU A 148 0.23 -0.91 12.34
CA LEU A 148 -1.13 -0.66 11.92
C LEU A 148 -1.71 -1.78 11.05
N PHE A 149 -0.87 -2.62 10.47
CA PHE A 149 -1.28 -3.79 9.69
C PHE A 149 -0.32 -4.97 9.88
N GLU A 150 -0.80 -6.18 9.65
CA GLU A 150 -0.01 -7.42 9.74
C GLU A 150 0.69 -7.73 8.42
N GLU A 151 0.04 -7.42 7.30
CA GLU A 151 0.51 -7.78 5.97
C GLU A 151 0.03 -6.80 4.90
N LEU A 152 0.90 -6.50 3.94
CA LEU A 152 0.56 -5.83 2.70
C LEU A 152 1.09 -6.65 1.52
N GLN A 153 0.23 -7.00 0.57
CA GLN A 153 0.61 -7.55 -0.71
C GLN A 153 0.48 -6.50 -1.82
N MET A 154 1.48 -6.46 -2.69
CA MET A 154 1.50 -5.64 -3.90
C MET A 154 1.65 -6.55 -5.11
N THR A 155 0.64 -6.58 -5.97
CA THR A 155 0.65 -7.40 -7.18
C THR A 155 0.91 -6.52 -8.40
N PHE A 156 1.90 -6.90 -9.19
CA PHE A 156 2.30 -6.23 -10.42
C PHE A 156 2.06 -7.13 -11.62
N ASN A 157 1.45 -6.59 -12.67
CA ASN A 157 1.28 -7.25 -13.95
C ASN A 157 2.10 -6.52 -15.01
N ASN A 158 3.06 -7.20 -15.64
CA ASN A 158 3.99 -6.57 -16.59
C ASN A 158 4.63 -5.29 -16.02
N GLU A 159 5.12 -5.37 -14.78
CA GLU A 159 5.78 -4.27 -14.04
C GLU A 159 4.88 -3.07 -13.70
N ARG A 160 3.56 -3.18 -13.88
CA ARG A 160 2.58 -2.17 -13.43
C ARG A 160 1.88 -2.66 -12.19
N LEU A 161 1.85 -1.84 -11.14
CA LEU A 161 1.09 -2.14 -9.93
C LEU A 161 -0.40 -2.29 -10.30
N ALA A 162 -0.96 -3.47 -10.09
CA ALA A 162 -2.30 -3.83 -10.52
C ALA A 162 -3.25 -4.03 -9.35
N ALA A 163 -2.75 -4.43 -8.18
CA ALA A 163 -3.56 -4.60 -7.00
C ALA A 163 -2.76 -4.41 -5.70
N LEU A 164 -3.48 -4.04 -4.65
CA LEU A 164 -3.04 -4.06 -3.26
C LEU A 164 -3.98 -4.93 -2.45
N GLN A 165 -3.44 -5.61 -1.45
CA GLN A 165 -4.23 -6.33 -0.45
C GLN A 165 -3.58 -6.10 0.91
N MET A 166 -4.34 -5.60 1.88
CA MET A 166 -3.86 -5.35 3.24
C MET A 166 -4.68 -6.16 4.24
N ILE A 167 -4.02 -6.76 5.21
CA ILE A 167 -4.66 -7.37 6.38
C ILE A 167 -4.24 -6.57 7.60
N ASP A 168 -5.21 -5.99 8.31
CA ASP A 168 -4.95 -5.21 9.52
C ASP A 168 -4.79 -6.09 10.78
N SER A 169 -4.44 -5.50 11.91
CA SER A 169 -4.24 -6.22 13.19
C SER A 169 -5.52 -6.85 13.77
N THR A 170 -6.69 -6.52 13.23
CA THR A 170 -7.97 -7.10 13.62
C THR A 170 -8.38 -8.27 12.73
N GLY A 171 -7.60 -8.53 11.66
CA GLY A 171 -7.90 -9.51 10.62
C GLY A 171 -8.84 -8.98 9.54
N GLN A 172 -9.17 -7.69 9.53
CA GLN A 172 -9.90 -7.07 8.43
C GLN A 172 -9.02 -7.04 7.19
N GLU A 173 -9.59 -7.40 6.05
CA GLU A 173 -8.89 -7.44 4.77
C GLU A 173 -9.43 -6.35 3.83
N THR A 174 -8.52 -5.55 3.29
CA THR A 174 -8.82 -4.56 2.25
C THR A 174 -8.13 -4.96 0.95
N VAL A 175 -8.92 -5.22 -0.09
CA VAL A 175 -8.44 -5.52 -1.45
C VAL A 175 -8.74 -4.33 -2.36
N ILE A 176 -7.75 -3.90 -3.13
CA ILE A 176 -7.84 -2.81 -4.10
C ILE A 176 -7.32 -3.29 -5.44
N GLU A 177 -8.13 -3.19 -6.49
CA GLU A 177 -7.74 -3.48 -7.86
C GLU A 177 -7.72 -2.19 -8.69
N PHE A 178 -6.66 -1.99 -9.46
CA PHE A 178 -6.47 -0.80 -10.29
C PHE A 178 -6.78 -1.07 -11.77
N ARG A 179 -7.40 -0.08 -12.42
CA ARG A 179 -7.76 -0.07 -13.84
C ARG A 179 -7.38 1.26 -14.48
N ASP A 180 -7.30 1.28 -15.81
CA ASP A 180 -6.98 2.49 -16.60
C ASP A 180 -5.68 3.20 -16.17
N ILE A 181 -4.69 2.38 -15.79
CA ILE A 181 -3.44 2.80 -15.16
C ILE A 181 -2.59 3.65 -16.13
N ARG A 182 -2.25 4.86 -15.69
CA ARG A 182 -1.32 5.79 -16.35
C ARG A 182 -0.19 6.16 -15.38
N THR A 183 1.04 5.92 -15.79
CA THR A 183 2.24 6.16 -14.97
C THR A 183 3.18 7.17 -15.62
N ASN A 184 3.90 7.92 -14.80
CA ASN A 184 4.94 8.87 -15.23
C ASN A 184 4.50 9.88 -16.30
N HIS A 185 3.22 10.26 -16.26
CA HIS A 185 2.67 11.35 -17.07
C HIS A 185 2.44 12.58 -16.19
N THR A 186 2.28 13.75 -16.81
CA THR A 186 2.02 15.00 -16.08
C THR A 186 0.60 14.99 -15.51
N ILE A 187 0.50 15.17 -14.19
CA ILE A 187 -0.75 15.38 -13.46
C ILE A 187 -0.81 16.86 -13.05
N ASP A 188 -1.96 17.50 -13.20
CA ASP A 188 -2.15 18.88 -12.76
C ASP A 188 -1.94 19.00 -11.24
N GLU A 189 -1.13 19.94 -10.79
CA GLU A 189 -0.87 20.14 -9.37
C GLU A 189 -2.12 20.51 -8.58
N SER A 190 -3.12 21.12 -9.23
CA SER A 190 -4.40 21.45 -8.61
C SER A 190 -5.15 20.21 -8.12
N ARG A 191 -4.81 19.01 -8.62
CA ARG A 191 -5.36 17.75 -8.12
C ARG A 191 -4.99 17.49 -6.66
N PHE A 192 -3.87 18.01 -6.18
CA PHE A 192 -3.41 17.76 -4.82
C PHE A 192 -3.68 18.93 -3.86
N ALA A 193 -4.26 20.01 -4.37
CA ALA A 193 -4.71 21.10 -3.54
C ALA A 193 -6.04 20.74 -2.88
N PHE A 194 -6.17 20.97 -1.58
CA PHE A 194 -7.43 20.84 -0.87
C PHE A 194 -7.79 22.18 -0.22
N GLN A 195 -9.00 22.65 -0.49
CA GLN A 195 -9.58 23.79 0.20
C GLN A 195 -10.73 23.27 1.05
N ILE A 196 -10.63 23.49 2.35
CA ILE A 196 -11.69 23.13 3.31
C ILE A 196 -12.98 23.87 2.88
N PRO A 197 -14.08 23.15 2.60
CA PRO A 197 -15.34 23.78 2.23
C PRO A 197 -15.87 24.70 3.34
N ASP A 198 -16.50 25.81 2.93
CA ASP A 198 -17.13 26.72 3.88
C ASP A 198 -18.23 25.99 4.68
N GLY A 199 -18.16 26.09 6.01
CA GLY A 199 -19.12 25.45 6.90
C GLY A 199 -18.76 24.04 7.34
N ALA A 200 -17.72 23.43 6.76
CA ALA A 200 -17.29 22.10 7.19
C ALA A 200 -16.74 22.10 8.63
N ASP A 201 -17.11 21.09 9.42
CA ASP A 201 -16.52 20.86 10.73
C ASP A 201 -15.09 20.33 10.57
N VAL A 202 -14.13 20.91 11.30
CA VAL A 202 -12.71 20.58 11.15
C VAL A 202 -12.20 19.91 12.41
N ILE A 203 -11.90 18.62 12.31
CA ILE A 203 -11.30 17.83 13.37
C ILE A 203 -9.79 17.74 13.10
N ARG A 204 -8.98 18.13 14.07
CA ARG A 204 -7.52 17.99 14.03
C ARG A 204 -7.09 17.01 15.09
N ASP A 205 -6.36 15.98 14.70
CA ASP A 205 -5.82 15.02 15.66
C ASP A 205 -4.52 15.57 16.26
N THR A 206 -4.65 16.43 17.28
CA THR A 206 -3.49 16.95 18.02
C THR A 206 -2.97 15.88 18.96
N HIS A 207 -1.81 15.31 18.61
CA HIS A 207 -0.98 14.56 19.55
C HIS A 207 -0.16 15.51 20.43
#